data_AF-A0A238K5V4-F1
#
_entry.id   AF-A0A238K5V4-F1
#
_cell.length_a   1.000
_cell.length_b   1.000
_cell.length_c   1.000
_cell.angle_alpha   90.00
_cell.angle_beta   90.00
_cell.angle_gamma   90.00
#
_symmetry.space_group_name_H-M   'P 1'
#
loop_
_entity.id
_entity.type
_entity.pdbx_description
1 polymer ?
#
loop_
_entity_poly.entity_id
_entity_poly.type
_entity_poly.pdbx_seq_one_letter_code
_entity_poly.pdbx_strand_id
1 'polypeptide(L)'
;MTDEDVSTQVTPLEQFLTYRLARIQSKLTAKDSRMLRELAGITSTQWRIIAILGCHGLCTAAQLSRIATMDKGLISRTVKSLQAEGLISTTRKATDNRAMYLDLTVAGRDIFDRMMPRMQARQTALRAYLDGLPTDMLNRAFDCLERAAEDPAF
;
A
#
# COMPACT_ATOMS: atom_id res chain seq x y z
N MET A 1 44.45 31.04 21.74
CA MET A 1 44.24 29.85 20.88
C MET A 1 43.47 28.86 21.73
N THR A 2 42.15 29.01 21.74
CA THR A 2 41.22 28.15 22.47
C THR A 2 40.46 27.40 21.39
N ASP A 3 40.68 26.10 21.33
CA ASP A 3 39.86 25.15 20.58
C ASP A 3 38.40 25.33 21.02
N GLU A 4 37.60 25.96 20.16
CA GLU A 4 36.15 25.89 20.27
C GLU A 4 35.74 24.46 19.92
N ASP A 5 35.42 23.72 20.97
CA ASP A 5 34.79 22.42 20.96
C ASP A 5 33.44 22.54 20.21
N VAL A 6 33.48 22.36 18.89
CA VAL A 6 32.29 22.24 18.03
C VAL A 6 31.65 20.89 18.35
N SER A 7 30.91 20.86 19.44
CA SER A 7 30.01 19.77 19.79
C SER A 7 28.96 19.65 18.70
N THR A 8 29.27 18.82 17.70
CA THR A 8 28.36 18.49 16.61
C THR A 8 27.27 17.62 17.22
N GLN A 9 26.18 18.23 17.68
CA GLN A 9 25.01 17.50 18.15
C GLN A 9 24.39 16.76 16.96
N VAL A 10 24.82 15.52 16.75
CA VAL A 10 24.23 14.63 15.77
C VAL A 10 22.77 14.40 16.17
N THR A 11 21.84 14.79 15.31
CA THR A 11 20.43 14.50 15.53
C THR A 11 20.22 12.98 15.57
N PRO A 12 19.64 12.42 16.65
CA PRO A 12 19.37 10.99 16.71
C PRO A 12 18.47 10.53 15.56
N LEU A 13 18.78 9.38 14.97
CA LEU A 13 18.02 8.81 13.85
C LEU A 13 16.52 8.65 14.19
N GLU A 14 16.19 8.40 15.46
CA GLU A 14 14.83 8.31 15.98
C GLU A 14 14.01 9.60 15.82
N GLN A 15 14.68 10.74 15.66
CA GLN A 15 14.05 12.03 15.41
C GLN A 15 13.82 12.29 13.91
N PHE A 16 14.48 11.54 13.02
CA PHE A 16 14.27 11.68 11.58
C PHE A 16 12.88 11.21 11.18
N LEU A 17 12.14 12.08 10.50
CA LEU A 17 10.78 11.80 10.07
C LEU A 17 10.72 10.60 9.12
N THR A 18 11.63 10.50 8.15
CA THR A 18 11.74 9.39 7.20
C THR A 18 11.97 8.06 7.90
N TYR A 19 12.84 8.04 8.92
CA TYR A 19 13.10 6.84 9.71
C TYR A 19 11.89 6.41 10.54
N ARG A 20 11.19 7.35 11.18
CA ARG A 20 9.96 7.06 11.92
C ARG A 20 8.88 6.50 11.01
N LEU A 21 8.66 7.11 9.84
CA LEU A 21 7.71 6.64 8.82
C LEU A 21 8.04 5.21 8.37
N ALA A 22 9.30 4.95 8.00
CA ALA A 22 9.75 3.63 7.57
C ALA A 22 9.55 2.55 8.64
N ARG A 23 9.83 2.88 9.92
CA ARG A 23 9.63 1.96 11.06
C ARG A 23 8.16 1.66 11.32
N ILE A 24 7.31 2.68 11.28
CA ILE A 24 5.87 2.52 11.44
C ILE A 24 5.33 1.63 10.31
N GLN A 25 5.65 1.98 9.06
CA GLN A 25 5.23 1.21 7.88
C GLN A 25 5.67 -0.25 7.95
N SER A 26 6.92 -0.52 8.32
CA SER A 26 7.45 -1.87 8.46
C SER A 26 6.70 -2.68 9.51
N LYS A 27 6.44 -2.10 10.70
CA LYS A 27 5.72 -2.78 11.78
C LYS A 27 4.26 -3.05 11.43
N LEU A 28 3.58 -2.10 10.78
CA LEU A 28 2.20 -2.27 10.33
C LEU A 28 2.11 -3.34 9.26
N THR A 29 2.96 -3.25 8.23
CA THR A 29 3.02 -4.23 7.14
C THR A 29 3.31 -5.64 7.65
N ALA A 30 4.21 -5.80 8.63
CA ALA A 30 4.52 -7.12 9.20
C ALA A 30 3.30 -7.74 9.92
N LYS A 31 2.49 -6.94 10.60
CA LYS A 31 1.25 -7.43 11.24
C LYS A 31 0.21 -7.81 10.19
N ASP A 32 0.01 -6.99 9.15
CA ASP A 32 -0.93 -7.28 8.07
C ASP A 32 -0.51 -8.55 7.29
N SER A 33 0.79 -8.69 7.02
CA SER A 33 1.34 -9.81 6.25
C SER A 33 1.11 -11.16 6.94
N ARG A 34 1.25 -11.22 8.27
CA ARG A 34 0.95 -12.44 9.04
C ARG A 34 -0.53 -12.80 8.95
N MET A 35 -1.41 -11.84 9.19
CA MET A 35 -2.86 -12.07 9.14
C MET A 35 -3.33 -12.49 7.74
N LEU A 36 -2.84 -11.83 6.69
CA LEU A 36 -3.14 -12.19 5.29
C LEU A 36 -2.71 -13.61 4.96
N ARG A 37 -1.51 -14.00 5.39
CA ARG A 37 -0.99 -15.35 5.21
C ARG A 37 -1.83 -16.38 5.95
N GLU A 38 -2.14 -16.13 7.22
CA GLU A 38 -2.89 -17.06 8.08
C GLU A 38 -4.34 -17.25 7.64
N LEU A 39 -5.02 -16.18 7.24
CA LEU A 39 -6.47 -16.21 6.99
C LEU A 39 -6.83 -16.41 5.51
N ALA A 40 -5.92 -16.08 4.60
CA ALA A 40 -6.20 -16.11 3.17
C ALA A 40 -5.07 -16.71 2.32
N GLY A 41 -3.93 -17.08 2.90
CA GLY A 41 -2.82 -17.69 2.16
C GLY A 41 -2.11 -16.74 1.18
N ILE A 42 -2.36 -15.43 1.27
CA ILE A 42 -1.85 -14.44 0.31
C ILE A 42 -0.83 -13.48 0.95
N THR A 43 0.00 -12.89 0.09
CA THR A 43 0.95 -11.84 0.46
C THR A 43 0.31 -10.46 0.51
N SER A 44 0.98 -9.50 1.17
CA SER A 44 0.55 -8.08 1.19
C SER A 44 0.49 -7.44 -0.20
N THR A 45 1.38 -7.83 -1.11
CA THR A 45 1.36 -7.34 -2.49
C THR A 45 0.17 -7.90 -3.27
N GLN A 46 -0.11 -9.19 -3.11
CA GLN A 46 -1.31 -9.82 -3.68
C GLN A 46 -2.59 -9.18 -3.15
N TRP A 47 -2.65 -8.96 -1.82
CA TRP A 47 -3.77 -8.28 -1.19
C TRP A 47 -4.01 -6.88 -1.78
N ARG A 48 -2.95 -6.09 -2.00
CA ARG A 48 -3.11 -4.75 -2.62
C ARG A 48 -3.78 -4.82 -3.99
N ILE A 49 -3.38 -5.76 -4.85
CA ILE A 49 -4.03 -5.94 -6.15
C ILE A 49 -5.48 -6.39 -5.99
N ILE A 50 -5.74 -7.38 -5.12
CA ILE A 50 -7.09 -7.87 -4.85
C ILE A 50 -8.00 -6.74 -4.31
N ALA A 51 -7.49 -5.93 -3.39
CA ALA A 51 -8.20 -4.80 -2.80
C ALA A 51 -8.52 -3.72 -3.86
N ILE A 52 -7.57 -3.38 -4.72
CA ILE A 52 -7.81 -2.41 -5.80
C ILE A 52 -8.89 -2.94 -6.77
N LEU A 53 -8.78 -4.18 -7.23
CA LEU A 53 -9.78 -4.77 -8.13
C LEU A 53 -11.15 -4.91 -7.47
N GLY A 54 -11.21 -5.27 -6.19
CA GLY A 54 -12.49 -5.39 -5.48
C GLY A 54 -13.16 -4.04 -5.19
N CYS A 55 -12.40 -2.95 -5.09
CA CYS A 55 -12.94 -1.59 -4.88
C CYS A 55 -13.24 -0.85 -6.19
N HIS A 56 -12.40 -1.01 -7.22
CA HIS A 56 -12.47 -0.27 -8.48
C HIS A 56 -13.06 -1.08 -9.65
N GLY A 57 -13.23 -2.39 -9.47
CA GLY A 57 -13.59 -3.30 -10.56
C GLY A 57 -12.46 -3.48 -11.57
N LEU A 58 -12.83 -3.68 -12.84
CA LEU A 58 -11.90 -3.93 -13.94
C LEU A 58 -10.80 -2.86 -14.04
N CYS A 59 -9.54 -3.30 -13.93
CA CYS A 59 -8.37 -2.44 -14.07
C CYS A 59 -7.36 -3.02 -15.07
N THR A 60 -6.63 -2.15 -15.75
CA THR A 60 -5.42 -2.54 -16.50
C THR A 60 -4.22 -2.64 -15.58
N ALA A 61 -3.17 -3.35 -15.99
CA ALA A 61 -1.91 -3.39 -15.25
C ALA A 61 -1.27 -2.00 -15.05
N ALA A 62 -1.46 -1.08 -16.00
CA ALA A 62 -0.99 0.30 -15.89
C ALA A 62 -1.76 1.07 -14.81
N GLN A 63 -3.08 0.90 -14.73
CA GLN A 63 -3.89 1.48 -13.65
C GLN A 63 -3.49 0.89 -12.28
N LEU A 64 -3.28 -0.43 -12.19
CA LEU A 64 -2.81 -1.06 -10.96
C LEU A 64 -1.46 -0.49 -10.50
N SER A 65 -0.50 -0.35 -11.43
CA SER A 65 0.82 0.23 -11.12
C SER A 65 0.71 1.65 -10.55
N ARG A 66 -0.17 2.48 -11.15
CA ARG A 66 -0.41 3.84 -10.68
C ARG A 66 -1.10 3.89 -9.31
N ILE A 67 -2.18 3.11 -9.12
CA ILE A 67 -2.98 3.14 -7.88
C ILE A 67 -2.20 2.51 -6.72
N ALA A 68 -1.46 1.42 -6.96
CA ALA A 68 -0.71 0.73 -5.92
C ALA A 68 0.65 1.39 -5.61
N THR A 69 1.06 2.40 -6.40
CA THR A 69 2.41 2.99 -6.38
C THR A 69 3.49 1.90 -6.43
N MET A 70 3.32 0.95 -7.34
CA MET A 70 4.21 -0.21 -7.53
C MET A 70 4.82 -0.18 -8.92
N ASP A 71 6.08 -0.59 -9.02
CA ASP A 71 6.74 -0.72 -10.30
C ASP A 71 6.08 -1.80 -11.19
N LYS A 72 6.23 -1.63 -12.51
CA LYS A 72 5.61 -2.51 -13.51
C LYS A 72 6.08 -3.96 -13.38
N GLY A 73 7.32 -4.19 -12.96
CA GLY A 73 7.89 -5.52 -12.78
C GLY A 73 7.24 -6.26 -11.62
N LEU A 74 7.05 -5.58 -10.49
CA LEU A 74 6.34 -6.12 -9.33
C LEU A 74 4.88 -6.43 -9.66
N ILE A 75 4.15 -5.48 -10.27
CA ILE A 75 2.77 -5.71 -10.71
C ILE A 75 2.67 -6.93 -11.62
N SER A 76 3.53 -7.03 -12.63
CA SER A 76 3.53 -8.15 -13.59
C SER A 76 3.72 -9.50 -12.89
N ARG A 77 4.71 -9.61 -11.98
CA ARG A 77 4.96 -10.84 -11.22
C ARG A 77 3.78 -11.20 -10.31
N THR A 78 3.21 -10.22 -9.61
CA THR A 78 2.09 -10.47 -8.69
C THR A 78 0.81 -10.86 -9.45
N VAL A 79 0.51 -10.19 -10.57
CA VAL A 79 -0.63 -10.57 -11.42
C VAL A 79 -0.47 -12.00 -11.94
N LYS A 80 0.71 -12.38 -12.43
CA LYS A 80 0.97 -13.75 -12.89
C LYS A 80 0.74 -14.78 -11.78
N SER A 81 1.20 -14.51 -10.55
CA SER A 81 0.96 -15.38 -9.39
C SER A 81 -0.53 -15.52 -9.10
N LEU A 82 -1.26 -14.40 -9.04
CA LEU A 82 -2.70 -14.40 -8.78
C LEU A 82 -3.51 -15.11 -9.86
N GLN A 83 -3.09 -15.02 -11.13
CA GLN A 83 -3.70 -15.78 -12.22
C GLN A 83 -3.42 -17.28 -12.10
N ALA A 84 -2.16 -17.67 -11.79
CA ALA A 84 -1.80 -19.06 -11.57
C ALA A 84 -2.56 -19.69 -10.39
N GLU A 85 -2.85 -18.88 -9.37
CA GLU A 85 -3.67 -19.25 -8.21
C GLU A 85 -5.19 -19.17 -8.48
N GLY A 86 -5.61 -18.76 -9.68
CA GLY A 86 -7.03 -18.68 -10.06
C GLY A 86 -7.81 -17.55 -9.39
N LEU A 87 -7.13 -16.55 -8.81
CA LEU A 87 -7.74 -15.44 -8.07
C LEU A 87 -8.07 -14.23 -8.95
N ILE A 88 -7.42 -14.10 -10.11
CA ILE A 88 -7.65 -13.03 -11.09
C ILE A 88 -7.84 -13.63 -12.48
N SER A 89 -8.74 -13.02 -13.24
CA SER A 89 -8.95 -13.30 -14.66
C SER A 89 -8.49 -12.13 -15.53
N THR A 90 -8.24 -12.43 -16.80
CA THR A 90 -7.92 -11.43 -17.82
C THR A 90 -8.96 -11.44 -18.92
N THR A 91 -9.46 -10.26 -19.28
CA THR A 91 -10.43 -10.08 -20.36
C THR A 91 -9.99 -8.96 -21.29
N ARG A 92 -10.19 -9.14 -22.60
CA ARG A 92 -10.08 -8.06 -23.60
C ARG A 92 -11.46 -7.46 -23.81
N LYS A 93 -11.57 -6.13 -23.77
CA LYS A 93 -12.84 -5.45 -24.11
C LYS A 93 -12.91 -5.24 -25.61
N ALA A 94 -14.07 -5.47 -26.21
CA ALA A 94 -14.29 -5.24 -27.64
C ALA A 94 -14.05 -3.77 -28.05
N THR A 95 -14.29 -2.83 -27.13
CA THR A 95 -14.09 -1.39 -27.32
C THR A 95 -12.62 -0.96 -27.32
N ASP A 96 -11.73 -1.77 -26.74
CA ASP A 96 -10.30 -1.52 -26.68
C ASP A 96 -9.55 -2.85 -26.68
N ASN A 97 -9.39 -3.40 -27.89
CA ASN A 97 -8.83 -4.73 -28.09
C ASN A 97 -7.31 -4.80 -27.81
N ARG A 98 -6.69 -3.64 -27.54
CA ARG A 98 -5.26 -3.50 -27.22
C ARG A 98 -5.00 -3.61 -25.72
N ALA A 99 -5.95 -3.22 -24.86
CA ALA A 99 -5.79 -3.27 -23.42
C ALA A 99 -6.27 -4.60 -22.82
N MET A 100 -5.42 -5.22 -22.00
CA MET A 100 -5.80 -6.36 -21.17
C MET A 100 -6.35 -5.84 -19.84
N TYR A 101 -7.60 -6.17 -19.54
CA TYR A 101 -8.23 -5.86 -18.26
C TYR A 101 -8.12 -7.05 -17.31
N LEU A 102 -7.93 -6.74 -16.05
CA LEU A 102 -7.84 -7.66 -14.93
C LEU A 102 -9.08 -7.52 -14.08
N ASP A 103 -9.62 -8.64 -13.61
CA ASP A 103 -10.75 -8.66 -12.69
C ASP A 103 -10.61 -9.81 -11.69
N LEU A 104 -11.28 -9.70 -10.55
CA LEU A 104 -11.36 -10.80 -9.59
C LEU A 104 -12.17 -11.95 -10.18
N THR A 105 -11.69 -13.18 -9.99
CA THR A 105 -12.54 -14.36 -10.13
C THR A 105 -13.50 -14.44 -8.93
N VAL A 106 -14.43 -15.40 -8.96
CA VAL A 106 -15.25 -15.72 -7.77
C VAL A 106 -14.36 -16.00 -6.55
N ALA A 107 -13.31 -16.80 -6.71
CA ALA A 107 -12.37 -17.09 -5.62
C ALA A 107 -11.61 -15.84 -5.13
N GLY A 108 -11.21 -14.95 -6.04
CA GLY A 108 -10.59 -13.67 -5.69
C GLY A 108 -11.55 -12.74 -4.93
N ARG A 109 -12.83 -12.71 -5.35
CA ARG A 109 -13.90 -11.95 -4.71
C ARG A 109 -14.17 -12.46 -3.29
N ASP A 110 -14.21 -13.78 -3.10
CA ASP A 110 -14.40 -14.39 -1.78
C ASP A 110 -13.26 -14.05 -0.82
N ILE A 111 -12.02 -13.96 -1.31
CA ILE A 111 -10.90 -13.46 -0.50
C ILE A 111 -11.12 -12.00 -0.14
N PHE A 112 -11.47 -11.15 -1.11
CA PHE A 112 -11.74 -9.74 -0.86
C PHE A 112 -12.82 -9.55 0.21
N ASP A 113 -13.98 -10.20 0.06
CA ASP A 113 -15.13 -9.99 0.96
C ASP A 113 -14.84 -10.48 2.37
N ARG A 114 -14.06 -11.55 2.53
CA ARG A 114 -13.61 -12.00 3.85
C ARG A 114 -12.59 -11.07 4.47
N MET A 115 -11.63 -10.56 3.70
CA MET A 115 -10.48 -9.83 4.25
C MET A 115 -10.72 -8.34 4.40
N MET A 116 -11.56 -7.72 3.57
CA MET A 116 -11.79 -6.27 3.59
C MET A 116 -12.33 -5.77 4.94
N PRO A 117 -13.37 -6.39 5.57
CA PRO A 117 -13.84 -5.96 6.88
C PRO A 117 -12.76 -6.03 7.96
N ARG A 118 -11.88 -7.04 7.89
CA ARG A 118 -10.76 -7.20 8.83
C ARG A 118 -9.72 -6.09 8.65
N MET A 119 -9.44 -5.70 7.41
CA MET A 119 -8.57 -4.56 7.13
C MET A 119 -9.17 -3.25 7.61
N GLN A 120 -10.47 -3.03 7.37
CA GLN A 120 -11.18 -1.84 7.85
C GLN A 120 -11.20 -1.75 9.38
N ALA A 121 -11.43 -2.86 10.07
CA ALA A 121 -11.36 -2.91 11.53
C ALA A 121 -9.96 -2.54 12.05
N ARG A 122 -8.90 -2.99 11.37
CA ARG A 122 -7.52 -2.63 11.72
C ARG A 122 -7.22 -1.15 11.46
N GLN A 123 -7.71 -0.58 10.35
CA GLN A 123 -7.59 0.84 10.08
C GLN A 123 -8.34 1.68 11.12
N THR A 124 -9.54 1.24 11.53
CA THR A 124 -10.32 1.87 12.59
C THR A 124 -9.59 1.82 13.92
N ALA A 125 -9.04 0.66 14.30
CA ALA A 125 -8.26 0.51 15.53
C ALA A 125 -6.97 1.34 15.51
N LEU A 126 -6.28 1.43 14.36
CA LEU A 126 -5.12 2.30 14.21
C LEU A 126 -5.51 3.78 14.36
N ARG A 127 -6.65 4.17 13.79
CA ARG A 127 -7.17 5.52 13.88
C ARG A 127 -7.52 5.93 15.31
N ALA A 128 -8.01 5.01 16.13
CA ALA A 128 -8.31 5.26 17.54
C ALA A 128 -7.09 5.73 18.36
N TYR A 129 -5.88 5.30 17.99
CA TYR A 129 -4.64 5.81 18.62
C TYR A 129 -4.34 7.29 18.29
N LEU A 130 -5.07 7.86 17.33
CA LEU A 130 -4.93 9.22 16.84
C LEU A 130 -6.17 10.06 17.17
N ASP A 131 -7.08 9.62 18.04
CA ASP A 131 -8.33 10.33 18.33
C ASP A 131 -8.12 11.74 18.91
N GLY A 132 -6.98 11.98 19.56
CA GLY A 132 -6.56 13.32 20.00
C GLY A 132 -6.10 14.26 18.87
N LEU A 133 -5.99 13.75 17.63
CA LEU A 133 -5.59 14.51 16.45
C LEU A 133 -6.77 14.64 15.47
N PRO A 134 -7.24 15.87 15.22
CA PRO A 134 -8.20 16.16 14.16
C PRO A 134 -7.85 15.51 12.82
N THR A 135 -8.83 14.89 12.16
CA THR A 135 -8.66 14.20 10.88
C THR A 135 -8.02 15.08 9.81
N ASP A 136 -8.48 16.32 9.72
CA ASP A 136 -8.04 17.31 8.75
C ASP A 136 -6.58 17.69 8.97
N MET A 137 -6.13 17.82 10.22
CA MET A 137 -4.73 18.09 10.53
C MET A 137 -3.83 16.93 10.10
N LEU A 138 -4.25 15.68 10.37
CA LEU A 138 -3.50 14.50 9.95
C LEU A 138 -3.43 14.40 8.42
N ASN A 139 -4.55 14.61 7.72
CA ASN A 139 -4.60 14.58 6.27
C ASN A 139 -3.71 15.66 5.66
N ARG A 140 -3.77 16.90 6.16
CA ARG A 140 -2.88 17.99 5.73
C ARG A 140 -1.40 17.68 5.93
N ALA A 141 -1.06 17.00 7.02
CA ALA A 141 0.32 16.57 7.24
C ALA A 141 0.75 15.54 6.19
N PHE A 142 -0.10 14.57 5.84
CA PHE A 142 0.18 13.63 4.75
C PHE A 142 0.27 14.32 3.40
N ASP A 143 -0.65 15.22 3.04
CA ASP A 143 -0.63 15.96 1.78
C ASP A 143 0.70 16.74 1.60
N CYS A 144 1.20 17.36 2.69
CA CYS A 144 2.49 18.04 2.67
C CYS A 144 3.67 17.07 2.43
N LEU A 145 3.64 15.89 3.04
CA LEU A 145 4.69 14.88 2.89
C LEU A 145 4.67 14.23 1.52
N GLU A 146 3.49 13.94 0.97
CA GLU A 146 3.32 13.41 -0.38
C GLU A 146 3.83 14.41 -1.42
N ARG A 147 3.45 15.69 -1.29
CA ARG A 147 3.97 16.76 -2.14
C ARG A 147 5.49 16.87 -2.07
N ALA A 148 6.09 16.77 -0.89
CA ALA A 148 7.55 16.80 -0.73
C ALA A 148 8.23 15.57 -1.38
N ALA A 149 7.59 14.39 -1.35
CA ALA A 149 8.13 13.17 -1.95
C ALA A 149 8.09 13.18 -3.48
N GLU A 150 7.23 14.01 -4.08
CA GLU A 150 7.11 14.16 -5.54
C GLU A 150 7.86 15.38 -6.08
N ASP A 151 8.33 16.28 -5.21
CA ASP A 151 9.06 17.49 -5.59
C ASP A 151 10.48 17.14 -6.07
N PRO A 152 10.84 17.36 -7.34
CA PRO A 152 12.18 17.07 -7.84
C PRO A 152 13.27 17.97 -7.25
N ALA A 153 12.89 19.06 -6.59
CA ALA A 153 13.80 20.00 -5.95
C ALA A 153 14.05 19.70 -4.46
N PHE A 154 13.32 18.74 -3.89
CA PHE A 154 13.56 18.18 -2.56
C PHE A 154 14.52 16.98 -2.64
#